data_AF-A0A317Z8G8-F1
#
_entry.id   AF-A0A317Z8G8-F1
#
_cell.length_a   1.000
_cell.length_b   1.000
_cell.length_c   1.000
_cell.angle_alpha   90.00
_cell.angle_beta   90.00
_cell.angle_gamma   90.00
#
_symmetry.space_group_name_H-M   'P 1'
#
loop_
_entity.id
_entity.type
_entity.pdbx_description
1 polymer ?
#
loop_
_entity_poly.entity_id
_entity_poly.type
_entity_poly.pdbx_seq_one_letter_code
_entity_poly.pdbx_strand_id
1 'polypeptide(L)'
;RIATEADLIQYEKNEVDAARAADLPIDAHLMIETPNDYVEAFAEKGVNKISVHMEGNPHIHRVVQNIKKHGVEAGVVINPGTPVHALDAIIEEVDFVLVMSVNPGFGGQAFLPAAVDKIKQLDDIRKNRQLDFKIEVDGGINDQTAKQVIEAGADWLVAGSYFFSRADYKEANQRLKGEL
;
A
#
# COMPACT_ATOMS: atom_id res chain seq x y z
N ARG A 1 4.10 -7.36 -4.90
CA ARG A 1 4.27 -6.61 -3.62
C ARG A 1 5.26 -7.40 -2.80
N ILE A 2 6.32 -6.76 -2.32
CA ILE A 2 7.37 -7.42 -1.56
C ILE A 2 7.07 -7.24 -0.08
N ALA A 3 7.17 -8.32 0.70
CA ALA A 3 6.69 -8.37 2.07
C ALA A 3 7.54 -9.32 2.95
N THR A 4 8.08 -8.76 4.04
CA THR A 4 8.62 -9.39 5.27
C THR A 4 10.13 -9.70 5.35
N GLU A 5 10.61 -9.58 6.59
CA GLU A 5 12.01 -9.69 7.06
C GLU A 5 12.64 -11.07 6.80
N ALA A 6 11.83 -12.08 6.50
CA ALA A 6 12.27 -13.45 6.28
C ALA A 6 12.94 -13.68 4.91
N ASP A 7 12.83 -12.74 3.96
CA ASP A 7 13.15 -13.00 2.54
C ASP A 7 14.06 -11.97 1.85
N LEU A 8 14.65 -11.03 2.61
CA LEU A 8 15.29 -9.78 2.16
C LEU A 8 16.41 -9.86 1.09
N ILE A 9 16.86 -11.05 0.64
CA ILE A 9 17.95 -11.14 -0.35
C ILE A 9 17.65 -12.03 -1.55
N GLN A 10 16.80 -13.07 -1.43
CA GLN A 10 16.66 -14.07 -2.50
C GLN A 10 15.29 -14.10 -3.18
N TYR A 11 14.19 -13.91 -2.45
CA TYR A 11 12.84 -13.87 -3.04
C TYR A 11 12.54 -12.54 -3.74
N GLU A 12 13.02 -11.43 -3.16
CA GLU A 12 12.78 -10.08 -3.70
C GLU A 12 13.44 -9.84 -5.06
N LYS A 13 14.60 -10.46 -5.32
CA LYS A 13 15.36 -10.21 -6.53
C LYS A 13 14.58 -10.63 -7.78
N ASN A 14 13.95 -11.80 -7.77
CA ASN A 14 13.26 -12.32 -8.96
C ASN A 14 12.00 -11.53 -9.31
N GLU A 15 11.24 -11.06 -8.32
CA GLU A 15 10.01 -10.29 -8.56
C GLU A 15 10.32 -8.86 -8.98
N VAL A 16 11.30 -8.21 -8.35
CA VAL A 16 11.78 -6.88 -8.75
C VAL A 16 12.34 -6.93 -10.17
N ASP A 17 13.21 -7.90 -10.47
CA ASP A 17 13.83 -8.03 -11.78
C ASP A 17 12.77 -8.31 -12.86
N ALA A 18 11.76 -9.12 -12.57
CA ALA A 18 10.65 -9.39 -13.49
C ALA A 18 9.79 -8.15 -13.76
N ALA A 19 9.43 -7.40 -12.71
CA ALA A 19 8.65 -6.16 -12.85
C ALA A 19 9.41 -5.10 -13.65
N ARG A 20 10.72 -4.97 -13.40
CA ARG A 20 11.62 -4.08 -14.17
C ARG A 20 11.72 -4.50 -15.63
N ALA A 21 11.87 -5.79 -15.90
CA ALA A 21 11.91 -6.31 -17.27
C ALA A 21 10.60 -6.04 -18.04
N ALA A 22 9.49 -5.87 -17.32
CA ALA A 22 8.17 -5.54 -17.86
C ALA A 22 7.82 -4.04 -17.84
N ASP A 23 8.75 -3.16 -17.42
CA ASP A 23 8.53 -1.71 -17.28
C ASP A 23 7.28 -1.35 -16.43
N LEU A 24 7.05 -2.14 -15.37
CA LEU A 24 5.94 -1.93 -14.44
C LEU A 24 6.41 -1.18 -13.18
N PRO A 25 5.62 -0.24 -12.66
CA PRO A 25 5.94 0.43 -11.42
C PRO A 25 5.93 -0.56 -10.25
N ILE A 26 6.90 -0.42 -9.34
CA ILE A 26 7.11 -1.31 -8.20
C ILE A 26 6.69 -0.59 -6.91
N ASP A 27 5.74 -1.21 -6.21
CA ASP A 27 5.30 -0.84 -4.88
C ASP A 27 5.84 -1.81 -3.81
N ALA A 28 6.67 -1.29 -2.92
CA ALA A 28 7.29 -2.03 -1.82
C ALA A 28 6.58 -1.69 -0.50
N HIS A 29 5.96 -2.70 0.11
CA HIS A 29 5.31 -2.57 1.42
C HIS A 29 6.13 -3.26 2.50
N LEU A 30 6.82 -2.46 3.30
CA LEU A 30 7.78 -2.95 4.26
C LEU A 30 7.11 -3.30 5.58
N MET A 31 6.70 -4.57 5.70
CA MET A 31 6.21 -5.20 6.94
C MET A 31 7.37 -5.75 7.77
N ILE A 32 8.27 -4.87 8.22
CA ILE A 32 9.51 -5.20 8.95
C ILE A 32 9.74 -4.22 10.12
N GLU A 33 10.56 -4.59 11.09
CA GLU A 33 10.78 -3.79 12.31
C GLU A 33 11.63 -2.54 12.05
N THR A 34 12.59 -2.63 11.11
CA THR A 34 13.60 -1.58 10.87
C THR A 34 13.58 -1.05 9.43
N PRO A 35 12.43 -0.60 8.89
CA PRO A 35 12.31 -0.29 7.45
C PRO A 35 13.22 0.84 7.00
N ASN A 36 13.56 1.77 7.89
CA ASN A 36 14.46 2.88 7.60
C ASN A 36 15.85 2.42 7.10
N ASP A 37 16.33 1.27 7.59
CA ASP A 37 17.67 0.76 7.29
C ASP A 37 17.74 0.14 5.90
N TYR A 38 16.58 -0.15 5.28
CA TYR A 38 16.47 -0.77 3.96
C TYR A 38 16.04 0.21 2.85
N VAL A 39 15.66 1.45 3.19
CA VAL A 39 15.15 2.44 2.22
C VAL A 39 16.09 2.62 1.03
N GLU A 40 17.39 2.82 1.29
CA GLU A 40 18.40 3.02 0.23
C GLU A 40 18.51 1.78 -0.66
N ALA A 41 18.58 0.58 -0.06
CA ALA A 41 18.68 -0.67 -0.80
C ALA A 41 17.45 -0.92 -1.71
N PHE A 42 16.24 -0.57 -1.27
CA PHE A 42 15.05 -0.63 -2.11
C PHE A 42 15.07 0.45 -3.21
N ALA A 43 15.47 1.68 -2.88
CA ALA A 43 15.58 2.76 -3.85
C ALA A 43 16.58 2.43 -4.98
N GLU A 44 17.75 1.88 -4.65
CA GLU A 44 18.76 1.42 -5.62
C GLU A 44 18.24 0.29 -6.53
N LYS A 45 17.32 -0.53 -6.03
CA LYS A 45 16.62 -1.56 -6.81
C LYS A 45 15.59 -0.98 -7.78
N GLY A 46 15.30 0.33 -7.73
CA GLY A 46 14.40 1.03 -8.64
C GLY A 46 12.93 0.93 -8.25
N VAL A 47 12.62 0.80 -6.96
CA VAL A 47 11.23 0.88 -6.50
C VAL A 47 10.67 2.28 -6.70
N ASN A 48 9.39 2.38 -7.02
CA ASN A 48 8.71 3.65 -7.24
C ASN A 48 8.03 4.16 -5.97
N LYS A 49 7.55 3.23 -5.14
CA LYS A 49 6.85 3.53 -3.89
C LYS A 49 7.39 2.66 -2.77
N ILE A 50 7.53 3.25 -1.58
CA ILE A 50 7.80 2.53 -0.34
C ILE A 50 6.75 2.93 0.68
N SER A 51 6.07 1.94 1.27
CA SER A 51 5.15 2.14 2.38
C SER A 51 5.62 1.43 3.65
N VAL A 52 5.46 2.10 4.80
CA VAL A 52 5.87 1.58 6.11
C VAL A 52 4.76 1.73 7.15
N HIS A 53 4.71 0.80 8.11
CA HIS A 53 3.69 0.78 9.16
C HIS A 53 3.83 1.91 10.20
N MET A 54 2.72 2.58 10.52
CA MET A 54 2.65 3.56 11.60
C MET A 54 2.98 2.91 12.98
N GLU A 55 2.59 1.66 13.19
CA GLU A 55 2.60 0.99 14.49
C GLU A 55 3.98 0.55 14.97
N GLY A 56 4.91 0.30 14.03
CA GLY A 56 6.25 -0.22 14.30
C GLY A 56 7.35 0.84 14.27
N ASN A 57 7.02 2.10 13.97
CA ASN A 57 8.00 3.12 13.64
C ASN A 57 7.91 4.32 14.59
N PRO A 58 8.68 4.32 15.71
CA PRO A 58 8.65 5.42 16.68
C PRO A 58 9.11 6.77 16.08
N HIS A 59 9.82 6.72 14.95
CA HIS A 59 10.28 7.88 14.21
C HIS A 59 9.74 7.89 12.78
N ILE A 60 8.44 7.63 12.60
CA ILE A 60 7.77 7.56 11.28
C ILE A 60 8.13 8.74 10.36
N HIS A 61 8.17 9.96 10.90
CA HIS A 61 8.52 11.18 10.16
C HIS A 61 9.93 11.11 9.55
N ARG A 62 10.91 10.56 10.28
CA ARG A 62 12.28 10.37 9.78
C ARG A 62 12.32 9.37 8.63
N VAL A 63 11.52 8.30 8.73
CA VAL A 63 11.46 7.26 7.68
C VAL A 63 10.87 7.83 6.40
N VAL A 64 9.76 8.58 6.50
CA VAL A 64 9.13 9.28 5.35
C VAL A 64 10.12 10.22 4.68
N GLN A 65 10.81 11.07 5.45
CA GLN A 65 11.84 11.96 4.89
C GLN A 65 12.98 11.20 4.20
N ASN A 66 13.40 10.07 4.76
CA ASN A 66 14.44 9.24 4.16
C ASN A 66 14.00 8.64 2.82
N ILE A 67 12.75 8.15 2.73
CA ILE A 67 12.19 7.64 1.47
C ILE A 67 12.17 8.74 0.40
N LYS A 68 11.63 9.92 0.74
CA LYS A 68 11.53 11.07 -0.19
C LYS A 68 12.91 11.59 -0.63
N LYS A 69 13.92 11.56 0.25
CA LYS A 69 15.31 11.94 -0.09
C LYS A 69 15.88 11.10 -1.24
N HIS A 70 15.41 9.86 -1.40
CA HIS A 70 15.82 8.97 -2.49
C HIS A 70 14.93 9.09 -3.74
N GLY A 71 14.03 10.07 -3.80
CA GLY A 71 13.15 10.28 -4.95
C GLY A 71 12.06 9.22 -5.13
N VAL A 72 11.73 8.50 -4.06
CA VAL A 72 10.69 7.47 -4.01
C VAL A 72 9.44 8.04 -3.34
N GLU A 73 8.24 7.65 -3.80
CA GLU A 73 6.98 8.05 -3.16
C GLU A 73 6.86 7.37 -1.78
N ALA A 74 6.59 8.15 -0.75
CA ALA A 74 6.54 7.72 0.64
C ALA A 74 5.11 7.50 1.12
N GLY A 75 4.82 6.26 1.51
CA GLY A 75 3.53 5.85 2.06
C GLY A 75 3.59 5.53 3.55
N VAL A 76 2.51 5.85 4.27
CA VAL A 76 2.30 5.36 5.64
C VAL A 76 1.12 4.40 5.68
N VAL A 77 1.32 3.27 6.36
CA VAL A 77 0.34 2.20 6.47
C VAL A 77 -0.33 2.22 7.84
N ILE A 78 -1.64 1.99 7.86
CA ILE A 78 -2.38 1.73 9.10
C ILE A 78 -3.06 0.36 9.07
N ASN A 79 -2.83 -0.42 10.12
CA ASN A 79 -3.45 -1.71 10.38
C ASN A 79 -4.95 -1.57 10.67
N PRO A 80 -5.74 -2.67 10.62
CA PRO A 80 -7.17 -2.63 10.95
C PRO A 80 -7.46 -2.06 12.34
N GLY A 81 -6.59 -2.31 13.33
CA GLY A 81 -6.73 -1.76 14.70
C GLY A 81 -6.32 -0.29 14.87
N THR A 82 -5.60 0.29 13.90
CA THR A 82 -5.02 1.63 14.05
C THR A 82 -5.97 2.69 13.51
N PRO A 83 -6.33 3.71 14.31
CA PRO A 83 -7.27 4.73 13.89
C PRO A 83 -6.64 5.73 12.91
N VAL A 84 -7.46 6.37 12.09
CA VAL A 84 -7.00 7.36 11.09
C VAL A 84 -6.30 8.55 11.74
N HIS A 85 -6.75 9.00 12.92
CA HIS A 85 -6.14 10.13 13.63
C HIS A 85 -4.68 9.88 14.05
N ALA A 86 -4.20 8.63 14.02
CA ALA A 86 -2.77 8.35 14.22
C ALA A 86 -1.88 9.06 13.17
N LEU A 87 -2.46 9.41 12.01
CA LEU A 87 -1.77 10.07 10.90
C LEU A 87 -1.78 11.59 10.99
N ASP A 88 -2.51 12.20 11.93
CA ASP A 88 -2.75 13.66 11.93
C ASP A 88 -1.47 14.51 11.87
N ALA A 89 -0.39 14.03 12.48
CA ALA A 89 0.89 14.72 12.55
C ALA A 89 1.83 14.47 11.34
N ILE A 90 1.49 13.54 10.45
CA ILE A 90 2.34 13.16 9.30
C ILE A 90 1.62 13.21 7.96
N ILE A 91 0.28 13.32 7.95
CA ILE A 91 -0.55 13.20 6.74
C ILE A 91 -0.21 14.22 5.64
N GLU A 92 0.37 15.37 5.99
CA GLU A 92 0.79 16.40 5.02
C GLU A 92 2.13 16.08 4.34
N GLU A 93 2.92 15.16 4.89
CA GLU A 93 4.25 14.81 4.40
C GLU A 93 4.25 13.55 3.52
N VAL A 94 3.16 12.77 3.54
CA VAL A 94 3.06 11.50 2.81
C VAL A 94 2.54 11.71 1.38
N ASP A 95 3.03 10.90 0.45
CA ASP A 95 2.54 10.88 -0.92
C ASP A 95 1.32 9.95 -1.05
N PHE A 96 1.19 8.96 -0.14
CA PHE A 96 0.02 8.11 -0.04
C PHE A 96 -0.21 7.52 1.37
N VAL A 97 -1.44 7.09 1.63
CA VAL A 97 -1.81 6.32 2.81
C VAL A 97 -2.34 4.98 2.36
N LEU A 98 -1.83 3.91 2.95
CA LEU A 98 -2.25 2.55 2.68
C LEU A 98 -3.08 2.02 3.85
N VAL A 99 -4.32 1.69 3.56
CA VAL A 99 -5.28 1.13 4.52
C VAL A 99 -5.26 -0.38 4.38
N MET A 100 -4.84 -1.07 5.44
CA MET A 100 -4.97 -2.51 5.51
C MET A 100 -6.43 -2.90 5.76
N SER A 101 -7.02 -3.64 4.81
CA SER A 101 -8.38 -4.20 4.91
C SER A 101 -8.40 -5.67 5.33
N VAL A 102 -7.25 -6.20 5.73
CA VAL A 102 -7.03 -7.47 6.45
C VAL A 102 -5.91 -7.26 7.46
N ASN A 103 -5.71 -8.17 8.41
CA ASN A 103 -4.52 -8.09 9.25
C ASN A 103 -3.27 -8.47 8.41
N PRO A 104 -2.16 -7.74 8.52
CA PRO A 104 -0.92 -8.11 7.83
C PRO A 104 -0.49 -9.55 8.12
N GLY A 105 0.12 -10.21 7.12
CA GLY A 105 0.75 -11.52 7.32
C GLY A 105 0.65 -12.44 6.11
N PHE A 106 -0.56 -12.71 5.61
CA PHE A 106 -0.77 -13.65 4.50
C PHE A 106 -1.99 -13.30 3.62
N GLY A 107 -1.97 -13.77 2.37
CA GLY A 107 -3.04 -13.55 1.40
C GLY A 107 -4.28 -14.45 1.60
N GLY A 108 -5.40 -14.10 0.95
CA GLY A 108 -6.63 -14.91 0.99
C GLY A 108 -7.53 -14.66 2.21
N GLN A 109 -7.16 -13.74 3.09
CA GLN A 109 -8.00 -13.30 4.20
C GLN A 109 -9.27 -12.57 3.73
N ALA A 110 -10.31 -12.63 4.55
CA ALA A 110 -11.57 -11.96 4.28
C ALA A 110 -11.46 -10.45 4.53
N PHE A 111 -12.02 -9.66 3.61
CA PHE A 111 -12.09 -8.20 3.71
C PHE A 111 -12.78 -7.77 5.01
N LEU A 112 -12.17 -6.80 5.70
CA LEU A 112 -12.70 -6.18 6.91
C LEU A 112 -13.48 -4.90 6.55
N PRO A 113 -14.82 -4.87 6.70
CA PRO A 113 -15.63 -3.73 6.28
C PRO A 113 -15.27 -2.40 6.95
N ALA A 114 -14.69 -2.45 8.16
CA ALA A 114 -14.23 -1.26 8.87
C ALA A 114 -13.16 -0.46 8.10
N ALA A 115 -12.47 -1.06 7.12
CA ALA A 115 -11.56 -0.34 6.24
C ALA A 115 -12.28 0.73 5.41
N VAL A 116 -13.53 0.51 5.00
CA VAL A 116 -14.36 1.46 4.24
C VAL A 116 -14.52 2.77 4.99
N ASP A 117 -14.77 2.70 6.31
CA ASP A 117 -14.94 3.89 7.14
C ASP A 117 -13.63 4.68 7.31
N LYS A 118 -12.48 3.99 7.32
CA LYS A 118 -11.17 4.65 7.34
C LYS A 118 -10.87 5.37 6.03
N ILE A 119 -11.21 4.75 4.91
CA ILE A 119 -11.02 5.34 3.57
C ILE A 119 -11.85 6.62 3.44
N LYS A 120 -13.11 6.60 3.88
CA LYS A 120 -13.96 7.81 3.91
C LYS A 120 -13.36 8.92 4.77
N GLN A 121 -12.89 8.59 5.98
CA GLN A 121 -12.24 9.57 6.87
C GLN A 121 -10.98 10.18 6.22
N LEU A 122 -10.16 9.37 5.55
CA LEU A 122 -8.98 9.85 4.84
C LEU A 122 -9.36 10.75 3.65
N ASP A 123 -10.37 10.37 2.89
CA ASP A 123 -10.86 11.17 1.76
C ASP A 123 -11.45 12.51 2.23
N ASP A 124 -12.18 12.53 3.34
CA ASP A 124 -12.65 13.75 3.99
C ASP A 124 -11.49 14.64 4.45
N ILE A 125 -10.46 14.06 5.10
CA ILE A 125 -9.26 14.80 5.51
C ILE A 125 -8.57 15.40 4.29
N ARG A 126 -8.36 14.60 3.24
CA ARG A 126 -7.73 15.02 1.99
C ARG A 126 -8.46 16.20 1.35
N LYS A 127 -9.79 16.11 1.24
CA LYS A 127 -10.63 17.18 0.67
C LYS A 127 -10.64 18.44 1.53
N ASN A 128 -10.85 18.29 2.84
CA ASN A 128 -10.97 19.42 3.77
C ASN A 128 -9.65 20.19 3.93
N ARG A 129 -8.52 19.48 3.93
CA ARG A 129 -7.18 20.08 4.05
C ARG A 129 -6.55 20.40 2.70
N GLN A 130 -7.23 20.12 1.58
CA GLN A 130 -6.74 20.35 0.21
C GLN A 130 -5.40 19.66 -0.06
N LEU A 131 -5.26 18.42 0.42
CA LEU A 131 -4.09 17.57 0.22
C LEU A 131 -4.27 16.73 -1.05
N ASP A 132 -3.18 16.18 -1.58
CA ASP A 132 -3.16 15.42 -2.84
C ASP A 132 -2.72 13.95 -2.68
N PHE A 133 -2.44 13.50 -1.45
CA PHE A 133 -2.02 12.13 -1.18
C PHE A 133 -3.03 11.09 -1.71
N LYS A 134 -2.51 9.93 -2.13
CA LYS A 134 -3.33 8.82 -2.61
C LYS A 134 -3.79 7.91 -1.48
N ILE A 135 -4.97 7.32 -1.62
CA ILE A 135 -5.48 6.32 -0.70
C ILE A 135 -5.38 4.96 -1.37
N GLU A 136 -4.51 4.10 -0.84
CA GLU A 136 -4.33 2.72 -1.27
C GLU A 136 -5.03 1.76 -0.30
N VAL A 137 -5.51 0.62 -0.81
CA VAL A 137 -6.13 -0.42 0.00
C VAL A 137 -5.53 -1.78 -0.33
N ASP A 138 -5.07 -2.51 0.69
CA ASP A 138 -4.63 -3.90 0.56
C ASP A 138 -5.34 -4.84 1.52
N GLY A 139 -5.95 -5.87 0.92
CA GLY A 139 -6.44 -7.05 1.63
C GLY A 139 -7.86 -7.41 1.22
N GLY A 140 -8.08 -8.62 0.69
CA GLY A 140 -9.44 -9.06 0.35
C GLY A 140 -10.11 -8.27 -0.78
N ILE A 141 -9.32 -7.63 -1.66
CA ILE A 141 -9.81 -6.92 -2.85
C ILE A 141 -10.29 -7.94 -3.90
N ASN A 142 -11.53 -7.76 -4.37
CA ASN A 142 -12.20 -8.54 -5.41
C ASN A 142 -13.21 -7.66 -6.17
N ASP A 143 -13.96 -8.23 -7.12
CA ASP A 143 -14.99 -7.53 -7.91
C ASP A 143 -16.08 -6.84 -7.08
N GLN A 144 -16.40 -7.35 -5.89
CA GLN A 144 -17.40 -6.76 -5.01
C GLN A 144 -16.80 -5.69 -4.09
N THR A 145 -15.62 -5.95 -3.52
CA THR A 145 -15.00 -5.05 -2.53
C THR A 145 -14.28 -3.88 -3.21
N ALA A 146 -13.74 -4.05 -4.42
CA ALA A 146 -13.13 -2.98 -5.20
C ALA A 146 -14.09 -1.80 -5.38
N LYS A 147 -15.34 -2.08 -5.79
CA LYS A 147 -16.37 -1.06 -5.91
C LYS A 147 -16.62 -0.31 -4.60
N GLN A 148 -16.73 -1.02 -3.49
CA GLN A 148 -17.00 -0.43 -2.17
C GLN A 148 -15.90 0.54 -1.74
N VAL A 149 -14.63 0.21 -1.99
CA VAL A 149 -13.51 1.05 -1.57
C VAL A 149 -13.25 2.20 -2.53
N ILE A 150 -13.50 2.03 -3.83
CA ILE A 150 -13.47 3.13 -4.82
C ILE A 150 -14.55 4.17 -4.45
N GLU A 151 -15.78 3.72 -4.19
CA GLU A 151 -16.88 4.62 -3.78
C GLU A 151 -16.59 5.33 -2.44
N ALA A 152 -15.75 4.73 -1.59
CA ALA A 152 -15.31 5.33 -0.35
C ALA A 152 -14.18 6.37 -0.51
N GLY A 153 -13.51 6.42 -1.67
CA GLY A 153 -12.45 7.38 -1.99
C GLY A 153 -11.06 6.80 -2.24
N ALA A 154 -10.92 5.47 -2.35
CA ALA A 154 -9.65 4.83 -2.69
C ALA A 154 -9.22 5.13 -4.13
N ASP A 155 -7.92 5.38 -4.33
CA ASP A 155 -7.30 5.60 -5.64
C ASP A 155 -6.63 4.33 -6.18
N TRP A 156 -5.99 3.56 -5.28
CA TRP A 156 -5.17 2.40 -5.62
C TRP A 156 -5.63 1.16 -4.88
N LEU A 157 -5.73 0.04 -5.59
CA LEU A 157 -6.22 -1.22 -5.06
C LEU A 157 -5.17 -2.32 -5.24
N VAL A 158 -4.79 -2.98 -4.15
CA VAL A 158 -3.88 -4.12 -4.19
C VAL A 158 -4.68 -5.42 -4.19
N ALA A 159 -4.61 -6.15 -5.31
CA ALA A 159 -5.28 -7.43 -5.49
C ALA A 159 -4.26 -8.56 -5.68
N GLY A 160 -4.14 -9.43 -4.68
CA GLY A 160 -3.32 -10.65 -4.75
C GLY A 160 -4.13 -11.87 -5.19
N SER A 161 -4.62 -12.64 -4.21
CA SER A 161 -5.29 -13.93 -4.42
C SER A 161 -6.44 -13.89 -5.42
N TYR A 162 -7.25 -12.83 -5.42
CA TYR A 162 -8.33 -12.68 -6.41
C TYR A 162 -7.78 -12.63 -7.83
N PHE A 163 -6.77 -11.80 -8.09
CA PHE A 163 -6.24 -11.58 -9.44
C PHE A 163 -5.57 -12.85 -9.98
N PHE A 164 -4.67 -13.44 -9.19
CA PHE A 164 -3.89 -14.60 -9.61
C PHE A 164 -4.68 -15.91 -9.70
N SER A 165 -5.88 -15.99 -9.09
CA SER A 165 -6.76 -17.16 -9.23
C SER A 165 -7.63 -17.14 -10.50
N ARG A 166 -7.61 -16.06 -11.28
CA ARG A 166 -8.37 -15.96 -12.54
C ARG A 166 -7.60 -16.54 -13.71
N ALA A 167 -8.32 -17.19 -14.62
CA ALA A 167 -7.76 -17.68 -15.88
C ALA A 167 -7.47 -16.54 -16.88
N ASP A 168 -8.30 -15.48 -16.84
CA ASP A 168 -8.13 -14.28 -17.67
C ASP A 168 -7.79 -13.08 -16.78
N TYR A 169 -6.51 -12.69 -16.79
CA TYR A 169 -6.01 -11.54 -16.04
C TYR A 169 -6.52 -10.20 -16.59
N LYS A 170 -6.85 -10.12 -17.88
CA LYS A 170 -7.42 -8.91 -18.47
C LYS A 170 -8.85 -8.70 -17.96
N GLU A 171 -9.66 -9.76 -17.96
CA GLU A 171 -11.01 -9.72 -17.38
C GLU A 171 -10.96 -9.37 -15.89
N ALA A 172 -10.05 -10.01 -15.14
CA ALA A 172 -9.86 -9.74 -13.71
C ALA A 172 -9.56 -8.25 -13.45
N ASN A 173 -8.65 -7.67 -14.23
CA ASN A 173 -8.30 -6.25 -14.13
C ASN A 173 -9.50 -5.32 -14.44
N GLN A 174 -10.27 -5.62 -15.48
CA GLN A 174 -11.44 -4.82 -15.86
C GLN A 174 -12.51 -4.85 -14.78
N ARG A 175 -12.78 -6.02 -14.17
CA ARG A 175 -13.71 -6.13 -13.03
C ARG A 175 -13.25 -5.32 -11.83
N LEU A 176 -11.96 -5.35 -11.50
CA LEU A 176 -11.40 -4.56 -10.39
C LEU A 176 -11.52 -3.05 -10.62
N LYS A 177 -11.46 -2.61 -11.89
CA LYS A 177 -11.67 -1.21 -12.28
C LYS A 177 -13.14 -0.81 -12.42
N GLY A 178 -14.08 -1.74 -12.26
CA GLY A 178 -15.51 -1.50 -12.49
C GLY A 178 -15.87 -1.26 -13.96
N GLU A 179 -15.04 -1.74 -14.89
CA GLU A 179 -15.25 -1.61 -16.34
C GLU A 179 -16.13 -2.74 -16.93
N LEU A 180 -16.48 -3.74 -16.11
CA LEU A 180 -17.34 -4.90 -16.41
C LEU A 180 -18.23 -5.23 -15.21
#